data_AF-A0A3C0JBN4-F1
#
_entry.id   AF-A0A3C0JBN4-F1
#
_cell.length_a   1.000
_cell.length_b   1.000
_cell.length_c   1.000
_cell.angle_alpha   90.00
_cell.angle_beta   90.00
_cell.angle_gamma   90.00
#
_symmetry.space_group_name_H-M   'P 1'
#
loop_
_entity.id
_entity.type
_entity.pdbx_description
1 polymer ?
#
loop_
_entity_poly.entity_id
_entity_poly.type
_entity_poly.pdbx_seq_one_letter_code
_entity_poly.pdbx_strand_id
1 'polypeptide(L)'
;RCRIDDGPPVNRHKPAVDVLFKSVAENAGANAIGAILTGMGDDGARGLLQMRQAGAVTLVQDEATSVVWGMPGAAWKLGAARDMLPLDRIAQRLMEWASLPAGQADGATPPRTDA
;
A
#
# COMPACT_ATOMS: atom_id res chain seq x y z
N ARG A 1 17.90 -4.71 -5.59
CA ARG A 1 18.86 -3.60 -5.83
C ARG A 1 18.09 -2.30 -5.69
N CYS A 2 18.56 -1.34 -4.88
CA CYS A 2 17.91 -0.03 -4.76
C CYS A 2 18.49 0.94 -5.80
N ARG A 3 17.64 1.77 -6.42
CA ARG A 3 18.06 2.82 -7.36
C ARG A 3 17.56 4.16 -6.84
N ILE A 4 18.47 5.13 -6.73
CA ILE A 4 18.14 6.50 -6.41
C ILE A 4 18.06 7.26 -7.72
N ASP A 5 16.96 7.97 -7.93
CA ASP A 5 16.71 8.77 -9.11
C ASP A 5 16.55 10.23 -8.71
N ASP A 6 17.24 11.12 -9.44
CA ASP A 6 17.23 12.56 -9.17
C ASP A 6 16.30 13.33 -10.14
N GLY A 7 15.33 12.62 -10.75
CA GLY A 7 14.34 13.21 -11.65
C GLY A 7 13.45 14.29 -10.99
N PRO A 8 12.58 14.92 -11.80
CA PRO A 8 11.68 15.97 -11.31
C PRO A 8 10.69 15.44 -10.26
N PRO A 9 10.19 16.27 -9.34
CA PRO A 9 9.18 15.86 -8.36
C PRO A 9 7.92 15.30 -9.01
N VAL A 10 7.35 14.25 -8.43
CA VAL A 10 6.05 13.69 -8.80
C VAL A 10 5.06 14.06 -7.71
N ASN A 11 3.87 14.58 -8.07
CA ASN A 11 2.91 15.15 -7.12
C ASN A 11 3.49 16.26 -6.21
N ARG A 12 4.52 17.00 -6.67
CA ARG A 12 5.30 17.98 -5.88
C ARG A 12 6.12 17.37 -4.73
N HIS A 13 6.21 16.04 -4.65
CA HIS A 13 7.00 15.33 -3.63
C HIS A 13 8.27 14.75 -4.24
N LYS A 14 9.33 14.73 -3.42
CA LYS A 14 10.60 14.06 -3.69
C LYS A 14 11.26 13.70 -2.35
N PRO A 15 11.37 12.41 -1.98
CA PRO A 15 10.90 11.23 -2.73
C PRO A 15 9.37 11.15 -2.82
N ALA A 16 8.84 10.53 -3.88
CA ALA A 16 7.40 10.34 -4.10
C ALA A 16 7.00 8.86 -3.98
N VAL A 17 5.93 8.58 -3.24
CA VAL A 17 5.42 7.23 -2.98
C VAL A 17 4.88 6.60 -4.26
N ASP A 18 4.22 7.38 -5.12
CA ASP A 18 3.75 6.90 -6.43
C ASP A 18 4.90 6.30 -7.27
N VAL A 19 6.08 6.91 -7.23
CA VAL A 19 7.27 6.44 -7.98
C VAL A 19 7.81 5.14 -7.39
N LEU A 20 7.90 5.05 -6.06
CA LEU A 20 8.30 3.83 -5.37
C LEU A 20 7.38 2.68 -5.74
N PHE A 21 6.06 2.85 -5.55
CA PHE A 21 5.09 1.78 -5.79
C PHE A 21 4.99 1.37 -7.26
N LYS A 22 5.08 2.33 -8.20
CA LYS A 22 5.18 2.00 -9.62
C LYS A 22 6.38 1.08 -9.90
N SER A 23 7.56 1.43 -9.38
CA SER A 23 8.76 0.61 -9.59
C SER A 23 8.61 -0.80 -8.98
N VAL A 24 7.94 -0.92 -7.83
CA VAL A 24 7.67 -2.21 -7.18
C VAL A 24 6.67 -3.02 -8.01
N ALA A 25 5.60 -2.41 -8.52
CA ALA A 25 4.63 -3.07 -9.38
C ALA A 25 5.29 -3.65 -10.64
N GLU A 26 6.18 -2.90 -11.29
CA GLU A 26 6.89 -3.31 -12.51
C GLU A 26 7.92 -4.42 -12.29
N ASN A 27 8.56 -4.46 -11.11
CA ASN A 27 9.70 -5.36 -10.86
C ASN A 27 9.37 -6.56 -9.96
N ALA A 28 8.42 -6.43 -9.05
CA ALA A 28 8.05 -7.48 -8.10
C ALA A 28 6.64 -8.04 -8.36
N GLY A 29 5.72 -7.24 -8.94
CA GLY A 29 4.34 -7.66 -9.24
C GLY A 29 3.65 -8.30 -8.03
N ALA A 30 3.07 -9.49 -8.24
CA ALA A 30 2.37 -10.27 -7.21
C ALA A 30 3.23 -10.76 -6.04
N ASN A 31 4.55 -10.54 -6.10
CA ASN A 31 5.49 -10.88 -5.03
C ASN A 31 5.73 -9.73 -4.04
N ALA A 32 4.97 -8.64 -4.18
CA ALA A 32 5.05 -7.48 -3.30
C ALA A 32 3.80 -7.34 -2.42
N ILE A 33 3.97 -6.57 -1.34
CA ILE A 33 2.90 -6.14 -0.45
C ILE A 33 2.97 -4.61 -0.37
N GLY A 34 1.85 -3.93 -0.62
CA GLY A 34 1.76 -2.48 -0.55
C GLY A 34 0.97 -2.02 0.68
N ALA A 35 1.46 -1.00 1.39
CA ALA A 35 0.74 -0.40 2.51
C ALA A 35 0.87 1.12 2.47
N ILE A 36 -0.25 1.84 2.63
CA ILE A 36 -0.26 3.29 2.85
C ILE A 36 -0.72 3.58 4.28
N LEU A 37 0.10 4.34 4.99
CA LEU A 37 -0.15 4.78 6.36
C LEU A 37 -0.61 6.24 6.38
N THR A 38 -0.97 6.72 7.57
CA THR A 38 -1.34 8.12 7.85
C THR A 38 -0.43 9.11 7.13
N GLY A 39 -1.03 10.15 6.55
CA GLY A 39 -0.31 11.15 5.77
C GLY A 39 -1.26 12.07 5.01
N MET A 40 -0.76 13.24 4.64
CA MET A 40 -1.53 14.25 3.91
C MET A 40 -1.42 14.05 2.40
N GLY A 41 -2.48 14.41 1.66
CA GLY A 41 -2.48 14.38 0.19
C GLY A 41 -2.89 13.02 -0.37
N ASP A 42 -2.53 12.77 -1.64
CA ASP A 42 -2.90 11.58 -2.41
C ASP A 42 -1.69 10.81 -2.95
N ASP A 43 -0.47 11.19 -2.54
CA ASP A 43 0.75 10.54 -3.01
C ASP A 43 0.76 9.06 -2.60
N GLY A 44 1.08 8.18 -3.56
CA GLY A 44 1.04 6.74 -3.41
C GLY A 44 -0.31 6.10 -3.77
N ALA A 45 -1.41 6.85 -3.84
CA ALA A 45 -2.73 6.26 -4.10
C ALA A 45 -2.81 5.58 -5.48
N ARG A 46 -2.24 6.20 -6.52
CA ARG A 46 -2.18 5.62 -7.87
C ARG A 46 -1.13 4.53 -7.98
N GLY A 47 0.02 4.70 -7.32
CA GLY A 47 1.06 3.68 -7.25
C GLY A 47 0.56 2.39 -6.57
N LEU A 48 -0.21 2.53 -5.49
CA LEU A 48 -0.79 1.39 -4.77
C LEU A 48 -1.83 0.67 -5.65
N LEU A 49 -2.62 1.42 -6.44
CA LEU A 49 -3.54 0.83 -7.41
C LEU A 49 -2.79 0.03 -8.48
N GLN A 50 -1.66 0.56 -8.98
CA GLN A 50 -0.82 -0.17 -9.94
C GLN A 50 -0.25 -1.45 -9.32
N MET A 51 0.18 -1.42 -8.06
CA MET A 51 0.60 -2.62 -7.34
C MET A 51 -0.53 -3.65 -7.28
N ARG A 52 -1.74 -3.23 -6.90
CA ARG A 52 -2.92 -4.12 -6.85
C ARG A 52 -3.23 -4.73 -8.22
N GLN A 53 -3.21 -3.92 -9.28
CA GLN A 53 -3.41 -4.39 -10.65
C GLN A 53 -2.32 -5.36 -11.13
N ALA A 54 -1.10 -5.23 -10.62
CA ALA A 54 0.00 -6.17 -10.85
C ALA A 54 -0.08 -7.45 -9.98
N GLY A 55 -1.15 -7.62 -9.19
CA GLY A 55 -1.39 -8.80 -8.36
C GLY A 55 -0.81 -8.74 -6.96
N ALA A 56 -0.25 -7.60 -6.54
CA ALA A 56 0.21 -7.42 -5.16
C ALA A 56 -1.00 -7.27 -4.23
N VAL A 57 -0.88 -7.78 -3.00
CA VAL A 57 -1.84 -7.46 -1.94
C VAL A 57 -1.56 -6.08 -1.38
N THR A 58 -2.62 -5.32 -1.13
CA THR A 58 -2.51 -3.92 -0.75
C THR A 58 -3.41 -3.60 0.43
N LEU A 59 -2.94 -2.78 1.37
CA LEU A 59 -3.73 -2.32 2.51
C LEU A 59 -3.55 -0.82 2.77
N VAL A 60 -4.47 -0.26 3.53
CA VAL A 60 -4.40 1.11 4.05
C VAL A 60 -4.65 1.13 5.55
N GLN A 61 -4.10 2.13 6.23
CA GLN A 61 -4.45 2.44 7.61
C GLN A 61 -5.88 3.00 7.69
N ASP A 62 -6.63 2.59 8.72
CA ASP A 62 -7.97 3.11 9.00
C ASP A 62 -7.97 4.58 9.45
N GLU A 63 -9.15 5.18 9.45
CA GLU A 63 -9.32 6.57 9.87
C GLU A 63 -9.13 6.74 11.37
N ALA A 64 -9.62 5.80 12.18
CA ALA A 64 -9.60 5.89 13.63
C ALA A 64 -8.19 5.94 14.24
N THR A 65 -7.22 5.26 13.64
CA THR A 65 -5.83 5.26 14.11
C THR A 65 -4.93 6.24 13.34
N SER A 66 -5.43 6.88 12.29
CA SER A 66 -4.67 7.84 11.49
C SER A 66 -4.65 9.22 12.14
N VAL A 67 -3.48 9.87 12.15
CA VAL A 67 -3.39 11.29 12.52
C VAL A 67 -3.96 12.17 11.41
N VAL A 68 -3.68 11.82 10.15
CA VAL A 68 -4.22 12.46 8.96
C VAL A 68 -4.65 11.37 7.98
N TRP A 69 -5.96 11.24 7.76
CA TRP A 69 -6.52 10.27 6.83
C TRP A 69 -6.61 10.81 5.39
N GLY A 70 -5.50 11.40 4.91
CA GLY A 70 -5.39 11.92 3.55
C GLY A 70 -4.99 10.82 2.58
N MET A 71 -3.74 10.37 2.65
CA MET A 71 -3.18 9.35 1.74
C MET A 71 -3.93 8.01 1.85
N PRO A 72 -4.22 7.47 3.05
CA PRO A 72 -5.01 6.23 3.16
C PRO A 72 -6.40 6.38 2.55
N GLY A 73 -7.05 7.53 2.78
CA GLY A 73 -8.38 7.81 2.27
C GLY A 73 -8.44 7.99 0.75
N ALA A 74 -7.44 8.65 0.15
CA ALA A 74 -7.30 8.77 -1.29
C ALA A 74 -7.13 7.39 -1.94
N ALA A 75 -6.25 6.55 -1.39
CA ALA A 75 -6.01 5.19 -1.87
C ALA A 75 -7.25 4.30 -1.73
N TRP A 76 -7.96 4.37 -0.61
CA TRP A 76 -9.20 3.62 -0.40
C TRP A 76 -10.29 4.00 -1.41
N LYS A 77 -10.52 5.31 -1.61
CA LYS A 77 -11.52 5.81 -2.58
C LYS A 77 -11.22 5.40 -4.02
N LEU A 78 -9.94 5.25 -4.38
CA LEU A 78 -9.53 4.76 -5.70
C LEU A 78 -9.63 3.24 -5.86
N GLY A 79 -10.03 2.49 -4.82
CA GLY A 79 -10.02 1.03 -4.84
C GLY A 79 -8.60 0.44 -4.87
N ALA A 80 -7.58 1.22 -4.47
CA ALA A 80 -6.19 0.82 -4.52
C ALA A 80 -5.83 -0.23 -3.45
N ALA A 81 -6.58 -0.28 -2.36
CA ALA A 81 -6.35 -1.17 -1.23
C ALA A 81 -7.41 -2.27 -1.13
N ARG A 82 -6.95 -3.48 -0.85
CA ARG A 82 -7.81 -4.63 -0.55
C ARG A 82 -8.39 -4.51 0.86
N ASP A 83 -7.53 -4.23 1.84
CA ASP A 83 -7.92 -4.17 3.26
C ASP A 83 -7.68 -2.79 3.86
N MET A 84 -8.52 -2.43 4.83
CA MET A 84 -8.33 -1.28 5.71
C MET A 84 -8.22 -1.79 7.15
N LEU A 85 -7.14 -1.44 7.84
CA LEU A 85 -6.84 -1.97 9.18
C LEU A 85 -6.37 -0.86 10.14
N PRO A 86 -6.66 -0.99 11.45
CA PRO A 86 -6.05 -0.14 12.46
C PRO A 86 -4.54 -0.37 12.53
N LEU A 87 -3.78 0.67 12.92
CA LEU A 87 -2.31 0.69 12.88
C LEU A 87 -1.66 -0.50 13.61
N ASP A 88 -2.24 -0.93 14.74
CA ASP A 88 -1.76 -2.04 15.57
C ASP A 88 -1.88 -3.41 14.87
N ARG A 89 -2.73 -3.52 13.84
CA ARG A 89 -2.95 -4.77 13.07
C ARG A 89 -2.18 -4.83 11.77
N ILE A 90 -1.66 -3.70 11.29
CA ILE A 90 -0.94 -3.64 10.01
C ILE A 90 0.30 -4.54 10.04
N ALA A 91 1.13 -4.43 11.08
CA ALA A 91 2.37 -5.21 11.17
C ALA A 91 2.12 -6.72 11.13
N GLN A 92 1.16 -7.20 11.93
CA GLN A 92 0.77 -8.60 11.93
C GLN A 92 0.33 -9.04 10.53
N ARG A 93 -0.52 -8.26 9.86
CA ARG A 93 -1.00 -8.59 8.52
C ARG A 93 0.11 -8.67 7.48
N LEU A 94 1.05 -7.72 7.50
CA LEU A 94 2.18 -7.72 6.56
C LEU A 94 3.01 -8.99 6.72
N MET A 95 3.23 -9.45 7.96
CA MET A 95 3.98 -10.68 8.24
C MET A 95 3.23 -11.93 7.79
N GLU A 96 1.92 -11.99 8.01
CA GLU A 96 1.07 -13.10 7.52
C GLU A 96 1.20 -13.24 6.00
N TRP A 97 1.04 -12.15 5.24
CA TRP A 97 1.17 -12.19 3.79
C TRP A 97 2.60 -12.48 3.31
N ALA A 98 3.62 -11.96 4.00
CA ALA A 98 5.02 -12.22 3.64
C ALA A 98 5.43 -13.69 3.81
N SER A 99 4.69 -14.45 4.64
CA SER A 99 4.89 -15.89 4.82
C SER A 99 4.24 -16.76 3.73
N LEU A 100 3.37 -16.18 2.91
CA LEU A 100 2.66 -16.89 1.85
C LEU A 100 3.44 -16.86 0.52
N PRO A 101 3.27 -17.87 -0.34
CA PRO A 101 3.78 -17.82 -1.71
C PRO A 101 3.21 -16.62 -2.49
N ALA A 102 4.00 -16.09 -3.43
CA ALA A 102 3.59 -15.04 -4.36
C ALA A 102 2.22 -15.33 -4.99
N GLY A 103 1.32 -14.34 -5.01
CA GLY A 103 -0.01 -14.49 -5.61
C GLY A 103 -1.03 -15.33 -4.82
N GLN A 104 -0.67 -15.90 -3.67
CA GLN A 104 -1.64 -16.58 -2.78
C GLN A 104 -2.15 -15.70 -1.63
N ALA A 105 -1.52 -14.54 -1.40
CA ALA A 105 -1.93 -13.64 -0.34
C ALA A 105 -3.35 -13.07 -0.55
N ASP A 106 -3.82 -12.94 -1.80
CA ASP A 106 -5.10 -12.32 -2.16
C ASP A 106 -6.34 -13.16 -1.79
N GLY A 107 -6.16 -14.46 -1.51
CA GLY A 107 -7.22 -15.36 -1.05
C GLY A 107 -7.34 -15.49 0.47
N ALA A 108 -6.35 -15.00 1.24
CA ALA A 108 -6.34 -15.15 2.70
C ALA A 108 -7.40 -14.24 3.34
N THR A 109 -8.37 -14.81 4.08
CA THR A 109 -9.46 -14.06 4.73
C THR A 109 -8.90 -12.94 5.62
N PRO A 110 -9.46 -11.71 5.57
CA PRO A 110 -9.02 -10.66 6.49
C PRO A 110 -9.23 -11.08 7.95
N PRO A 111 -8.28 -10.86 8.89
CA PRO A 111 -8.52 -10.77 10.32
C PRO A 111 -9.85 -10.11 10.60
N ARG A 112 -10.66 -10.82 11.38
CA ARG A 112 -11.92 -10.30 11.87
C ARG A 112 -11.61 -8.99 12.61
N THR A 113 -12.26 -7.91 12.18
CA THR A 113 -12.33 -6.65 12.91
C THR A 113 -13.46 -6.77 13.91
N ASP A 114 -13.17 -7.39 15.05
CA ASP A 114 -14.02 -7.39 16.24
C ASP A 114 -13.43 -6.45 17.29
N ALA A 115 -13.90 -5.19 17.26
CA ALA A 115 -14.09 -4.27 18.39
C ALA A 115 -14.81 -2.99 17.91
#